data_AF-A0A914P625-F1
#
_entry.id   AF-A0A914P625-F1
#
_cell.length_a   1.000
_cell.length_b   1.000
_cell.length_c   1.000
_cell.angle_alpha   90.00
_cell.angle_beta   90.00
_cell.angle_gamma   90.00
#
_symmetry.space_group_name_H-M   'P 1'
#
loop_
_entity.id
_entity.type
_entity.pdbx_description
1 polymer ?
#
loop_
_entity_poly.entity_id
_entity_poly.type
_entity_poly.pdbx_seq_one_letter_code
_entity_poly.pdbx_strand_id
1 'polypeptide(L)'
;MAIVDVQSQRIEYYDSMLGHNRQVFEALSLYISAEMKDKKKQEINTDGWDKDRKQNIPTQKNGSDCGMFACKFAEYASRRAKIDFDQKHMPYFRKRMVWEIFQQRLM
;
A
#
# COMPACT_ATOMS: atom_id res chain seq x y z
N MET A 1 5.11 -2.19 -1.51
CA MET A 1 4.22 -1.76 -0.39
C MET A 1 3.05 -2.71 -0.32
N ALA A 2 2.54 -3.02 0.88
CA ALA A 2 1.33 -3.84 1.04
C ALA A 2 0.26 -3.07 1.84
N ILE A 3 -1.00 -3.28 1.51
CA ILE A 3 -2.16 -2.72 2.19
C ILE A 3 -2.99 -3.87 2.73
N VAL A 4 -3.33 -3.83 4.01
CA VAL A 4 -4.23 -4.79 4.67
C VAL A 4 -5.51 -4.05 5.03
N ASP A 5 -6.59 -4.32 4.30
CA ASP A 5 -7.93 -3.83 4.63
C ASP A 5 -8.70 -4.93 5.36
N VAL A 6 -8.67 -4.87 6.69
CA VAL A 6 -9.32 -5.86 7.57
C VAL A 6 -10.85 -5.82 7.41
N GLN A 7 -11.43 -4.64 7.19
CA GLN A 7 -12.88 -4.47 7.04
C GLN A 7 -13.37 -5.17 5.77
N SER A 8 -12.64 -5.02 4.67
CA SER A 8 -12.96 -5.67 3.39
C SER A 8 -12.31 -7.05 3.25
N GLN A 9 -11.62 -7.56 4.29
CA GLN A 9 -10.89 -8.83 4.29
C GLN A 9 -9.97 -8.99 3.06
N ARG A 10 -9.10 -8.00 2.82
CA ARG A 10 -8.26 -7.94 1.61
C ARG A 10 -6.82 -7.57 1.92
N ILE A 11 -5.89 -8.23 1.24
CA ILE A 11 -4.47 -7.89 1.23
C ILE A 11 -4.08 -7.54 -0.20
N GLU A 12 -3.59 -6.32 -0.41
CA GLU A 12 -3.15 -5.84 -1.70
C GLU A 12 -1.64 -5.57 -1.71
N TYR A 13 -0.95 -5.96 -2.78
CA TYR A 13 0.46 -5.63 -2.99
C TYR A 13 0.64 -4.66 -4.15
N TYR A 14 1.32 -3.55 -3.86
CA TYR A 14 1.64 -2.48 -4.80
C TYR A 14 3.16 -2.37 -4.99
N ASP A 15 3.61 -2.43 -6.23
CA ASP A 15 4.99 -2.20 -6.63
C ASP A 15 5.01 -1.36 -7.91
N SER A 16 5.60 -0.17 -7.85
CA SER A 16 5.69 0.75 -8.97
C SER A 16 6.59 0.28 -10.10
N MET A 17 7.39 -0.77 -9.89
CA MET A 17 8.15 -1.48 -10.92
C MET A 17 7.52 -2.83 -11.31
N LEU A 18 6.32 -3.14 -10.82
CA LEU A 18 5.60 -4.40 -11.07
C LEU A 18 6.41 -5.66 -10.65
N GLY A 19 7.22 -5.51 -9.61
CA GLY A 19 7.96 -6.60 -9.00
C GLY A 19 7.05 -7.69 -8.44
N HIS A 20 7.64 -8.87 -8.27
CA HIS A 20 6.94 -10.06 -7.79
C HIS A 20 7.43 -10.40 -6.39
N ASN A 21 6.56 -10.24 -5.38
CA ASN A 21 6.83 -10.73 -4.03
C ASN A 21 5.66 -11.60 -3.57
N ARG A 22 5.67 -12.88 -3.93
CA ARG A 22 4.59 -13.83 -3.60
C ARG A 22 4.53 -14.13 -2.10
N GLN A 23 5.67 -14.09 -1.42
CA GLN A 23 5.80 -14.41 0.00
C GLN A 23 5.11 -13.39 0.90
N VAL A 24 4.87 -12.16 0.40
CA VAL A 24 4.25 -11.09 1.18
C VAL A 24 2.86 -11.47 1.71
N PHE A 25 2.05 -12.18 0.92
CA PHE A 25 0.69 -12.53 1.32
C PHE A 25 0.68 -13.56 2.43
N GLU A 26 1.55 -14.56 2.37
CA GLU A 26 1.70 -15.59 3.40
C GLU A 26 2.25 -14.98 4.69
N ALA A 27 3.31 -14.16 4.58
CA ALA A 27 3.92 -13.50 5.74
C ALA A 27 2.91 -12.57 6.46
N LEU A 28 2.13 -11.78 5.71
CA LEU A 28 1.10 -10.91 6.30
C LEU A 28 -0.07 -11.72 6.89
N SER A 29 -0.51 -12.78 6.21
CA SER A 29 -1.57 -13.67 6.72
C SER A 29 -1.15 -14.29 8.07
N LEU A 30 0.07 -14.81 8.14
CA LEU A 30 0.65 -15.36 9.37
C LEU A 30 0.75 -14.31 10.47
N TYR A 31 1.24 -13.12 10.14
CA TYR A 31 1.36 -12.02 11.09
C TYR A 31 0.00 -11.62 11.68
N ILE A 32 -1.03 -11.44 10.84
CA ILE A 32 -2.38 -11.05 11.28
C ILE A 32 -2.95 -12.10 12.24
N SER A 33 -2.83 -13.38 11.90
CA SER A 33 -3.31 -14.48 12.74
C SER A 33 -2.55 -14.56 14.07
N ALA A 34 -1.22 -14.40 14.05
CA ALA A 34 -0.39 -14.38 15.26
C ALA A 34 -0.72 -13.18 16.17
N GLU A 35 -0.84 -11.98 15.60
CA GLU A 35 -1.11 -10.74 16.33
C GLU A 35 -2.50 -10.76 16.99
N MET A 36 -3.53 -11.27 16.29
CA MET A 36 -4.87 -11.43 16.87
C MET A 36 -4.89 -12.44 18.02
N LYS A 37 -4.18 -13.56 17.86
CA LYS A 37 -4.05 -14.55 18.93
C LYS A 37 -3.31 -13.98 20.14
N ASP A 38 -2.27 -13.19 19.93
CA ASP A 38 -1.51 -12.59 21.02
C ASP A 38 -2.29 -11.48 21.73
N LYS A 39 -2.78 -10.48 20.99
CA LYS A 39 -3.36 -9.24 21.56
C LYS A 39 -4.82 -9.36 21.96
N LYS A 40 -5.60 -10.19 21.26
CA LYS A 40 -7.05 -10.31 21.45
C LYS A 40 -7.48 -11.69 21.97
N LYS A 41 -6.56 -12.66 22.01
CA LYS A 41 -6.84 -14.06 22.37
C LYS A 41 -7.96 -14.67 21.50
N GLN A 42 -8.02 -14.21 20.25
CA GLN A 42 -9.01 -14.66 19.26
C GLN A 42 -8.27 -15.21 18.03
N GLU A 43 -8.89 -16.17 17.38
CA GLU A 43 -8.41 -16.70 16.11
C GLU A 43 -9.03 -15.92 14.96
N ILE A 44 -8.21 -15.62 13.94
CA ILE A 44 -8.66 -15.05 12.68
C ILE A 44 -8.12 -15.92 11.55
N ASN A 45 -9.02 -16.37 10.69
CA ASN A 45 -8.66 -17.09 9.48
C ASN A 45 -8.59 -16.10 8.30
N THR A 46 -7.42 -16.03 7.65
CA THR A 46 -7.15 -15.15 6.51
C THR A 46 -7.06 -15.92 5.18
N ASP A 47 -7.37 -17.22 5.16
CA ASP A 47 -7.33 -18.06 3.95
C ASP A 47 -8.35 -17.61 2.90
N GLY A 48 -9.54 -17.16 3.34
CA GLY A 48 -10.61 -16.66 2.47
C GLY A 48 -10.48 -15.19 2.08
N TRP A 49 -9.42 -14.49 2.50
CA TRP A 49 -9.24 -13.08 2.19
C TRP A 49 -8.79 -12.89 0.74
N ASP A 50 -9.26 -11.83 0.09
CA ASP A 50 -8.82 -11.49 -1.26
C ASP A 50 -7.35 -11.04 -1.23
N LYS A 51 -6.52 -11.67 -2.05
CA LYS A 51 -5.06 -11.44 -2.11
C LYS A 51 -4.71 -10.99 -3.51
N ASP A 52 -4.65 -9.67 -3.70
CA ASP A 52 -4.50 -9.07 -5.03
C ASP A 52 -3.14 -8.41 -5.19
N ARG A 53 -2.40 -8.86 -6.22
CA ARG A 53 -1.23 -8.15 -6.70
C ARG A 53 -1.64 -7.16 -7.78
N LYS A 54 -1.55 -5.87 -7.45
CA LYS A 54 -1.96 -4.78 -8.31
C LYS A 54 -1.03 -4.64 -9.51
N GLN A 55 -1.55 -4.96 -10.68
CA GLN A 55 -0.81 -4.90 -11.95
C GLN A 55 -1.26 -3.74 -12.85
N ASN A 56 -2.52 -3.34 -12.74
CA ASN A 56 -3.05 -2.18 -13.45
C ASN A 56 -2.93 -0.91 -12.59
N ILE A 57 -1.69 -0.50 -12.33
CA ILE A 57 -1.35 0.68 -11.54
C ILE A 57 -0.34 1.56 -12.29
N PRO A 58 -0.26 2.86 -11.98
CA PRO A 58 0.78 3.72 -12.54
C PRO A 58 2.17 3.21 -12.15
N THR A 59 3.08 3.15 -13.11
CA THR A 59 4.45 2.65 -12.90
C THR A 59 5.49 3.76 -12.89
N GLN A 60 6.56 3.56 -12.14
CA GLN A 60 7.71 4.46 -12.16
C GLN A 60 8.51 4.27 -13.45
N LYS A 61 9.11 5.36 -13.95
CA LYS A 61 9.97 5.38 -15.14
C LYS A 61 11.42 5.78 -14.85
N ASN A 62 11.79 5.78 -13.56
CA ASN A 62 13.14 6.08 -13.09
C ASN A 62 13.49 5.23 -11.85
N GLY A 63 14.71 5.36 -11.33
CA GLY A 63 15.18 4.61 -10.17
C GLY A 63 15.00 5.30 -8.81
N SER A 64 14.35 6.47 -8.74
CA SER A 64 14.33 7.30 -7.52
C SER A 64 12.93 7.60 -6.98
N ASP A 65 11.87 7.35 -7.76
CA ASP A 65 10.48 7.66 -7.38
C ASP A 65 9.76 6.53 -6.61
N CYS A 66 10.36 5.36 -6.38
CA CYS A 66 9.69 4.24 -5.71
C CYS A 66 9.07 4.62 -4.35
N GLY A 67 9.77 5.45 -3.57
CA GLY A 67 9.25 5.98 -2.30
C GLY A 67 8.05 6.92 -2.49
N MET A 68 8.07 7.75 -3.54
CA MET A 68 6.95 8.65 -3.87
C MET A 68 5.71 7.86 -4.29
N PHE A 69 5.87 6.84 -5.14
CA PHE A 69 4.78 5.95 -5.51
C PHE A 69 4.21 5.20 -4.31
N ALA A 70 5.06 4.67 -3.41
CA ALA A 70 4.60 4.04 -2.18
C ALA A 70 3.74 4.99 -1.33
N CYS A 71 4.22 6.21 -1.06
CA CYS A 71 3.43 7.20 -0.32
C CYS A 71 2.11 7.55 -1.01
N LYS A 72 2.09 7.70 -2.34
CA LYS A 72 0.86 8.03 -3.06
C LYS A 72 -0.10 6.87 -3.15
N PHE A 73 0.36 5.64 -3.33
CA PHE A 73 -0.51 4.47 -3.22
C PHE A 73 -1.14 4.38 -1.82
N ALA A 74 -0.38 4.63 -0.75
CA ALA A 74 -0.91 4.64 0.61
C ALA A 74 -1.95 5.77 0.83
N GLU A 75 -1.68 6.98 0.31
CA GLU A 75 -2.60 8.11 0.40
C GLU A 75 -3.96 7.79 -0.25
N TYR A 76 -3.95 7.21 -1.45
CA TYR A 76 -5.19 6.86 -2.16
C TYR A 76 -5.90 5.68 -1.49
N ALA A 77 -5.16 4.64 -1.09
CA ALA A 77 -5.74 3.46 -0.42
C ALA A 77 -6.40 3.85 0.91
N SER A 78 -5.74 4.67 1.73
CA SER A 78 -6.30 5.14 3.02
C SER A 78 -7.57 5.97 2.87
N ARG A 79 -7.74 6.67 1.73
CA ARG A 79 -8.94 7.44 1.39
C ARG A 79 -9.99 6.62 0.62
N ARG A 80 -9.77 5.32 0.39
CA ARG A 80 -10.57 4.46 -0.52
C ARG A 80 -10.80 5.11 -1.89
N ALA A 81 -9.83 5.87 -2.38
CA ALA A 81 -9.92 6.64 -3.61
C ALA A 81 -9.34 5.88 -4.81
N LYS A 82 -9.87 6.13 -6.01
CA LYS A 82 -9.31 5.60 -7.25
C LYS A 82 -8.01 6.32 -7.59
N ILE A 83 -6.96 5.57 -7.89
CA ILE A 83 -5.69 6.13 -8.35
C ILE A 83 -5.89 6.85 -9.69
N ASP A 84 -5.57 8.13 -9.74
CA ASP A 84 -5.70 9.01 -10.91
C ASP A 84 -4.41 9.79 -11.23
N PHE A 85 -3.28 9.42 -10.62
CA PHE A 85 -1.96 9.98 -10.91
C PHE A 85 -1.11 9.08 -11.81
N ASP A 86 0.03 9.59 -12.25
CA ASP A 86 1.05 8.87 -13.00
C ASP A 86 2.44 9.50 -12.78
N GLN A 87 3.45 9.04 -13.53
CA GLN A 87 4.83 9.51 -13.43
C GLN A 87 5.02 11.02 -13.64
N LYS A 88 4.21 11.71 -14.48
CA LYS A 88 4.38 13.16 -14.73
C LYS A 88 4.04 14.00 -13.49
N HIS A 89 3.31 13.44 -12.52
CA HIS A 89 2.95 14.14 -11.29
C HIS A 89 4.05 14.07 -10.22
N MET A 90 5.03 13.16 -10.33
CA MET A 90 6.07 12.96 -9.30
C MET A 90 6.87 14.23 -8.96
N PRO A 91 7.29 15.08 -9.90
CA PRO A 91 7.98 16.33 -9.58
C PRO A 91 7.13 17.27 -8.72
N TYR A 92 5.83 17.36 -8.99
CA TYR A 92 4.90 18.15 -8.19
C TYR A 92 4.72 17.51 -6.81
N PHE A 93 4.47 16.21 -6.74
CA PHE A 93 4.26 15.51 -5.47
C PHE A 93 5.48 15.58 -4.54
N ARG A 94 6.69 15.59 -5.07
CA ARG A 94 7.91 15.80 -4.26
C ARG A 94 7.91 17.16 -3.58
N LYS A 95 7.61 18.23 -4.33
CA LYS A 95 7.49 19.59 -3.78
C LYS A 95 6.34 19.69 -2.78
N ARG A 96 5.20 19.08 -3.10
CA ARG A 96 4.01 19.05 -2.25
C ARG A 96 4.31 18.35 -0.92
N MET A 97 4.98 17.20 -0.95
CA MET A 97 5.33 16.43 0.23
C MET A 97 6.24 17.19 1.18
N VAL A 98 7.22 17.94 0.67
CA VAL A 98 8.07 18.82 1.52
C VAL A 98 7.20 19.83 2.28
N TRP A 99 6.25 20.45 1.60
CA TRP A 99 5.33 21.40 2.23
C TRP A 99 4.38 20.70 3.23
N GLU A 100 3.81 19.55 2.86
CA GLU A 100 2.90 18.76 3.71
C GLU A 100 3.60 18.32 5.01
N ILE A 101 4.87 17.91 4.92
CA ILE A 101 5.71 17.54 6.07
C ILE A 101 5.96 18.75 6.96
N PHE A 102 6.38 19.87 6.38
CA PHE A 102 6.67 21.10 7.13
C PHE A 102 5.43 21.63 7.85
N GLN A 103 4.26 21.57 7.20
CA GLN A 103 2.99 22.03 7.77
C GLN A 103 2.29 20.98 8.63
N GLN A 104 2.81 19.74 8.67
CA GLN A 104 2.16 18.57 9.30
C GLN A 104 0.71 18.38 8.85
N ARG A 105 0.41 18.71 7.59
CA ARG A 105 -0.95 18.72 7.06
C ARG A 105 -0.95 18.28 5.60
N LEU A 106 -1.72 17.22 5.31
CA LEU A 106 -1.99 16.77 3.95
C LEU A 106 -2.95 17.73 3.26
N MET A 107 -2.71 17.97 1.97
CA MET A 107 -3.64 18.69 1.10
C MET A 107 -4.73 17.77 0.51
#